data_AF-A0A943JXW4-F1
#
_entry.id   AF-A0A943JXW4-F1
#
_cell.length_a   1.000
_cell.length_b   1.000
_cell.length_c   1.000
_cell.angle_alpha   90.00
_cell.angle_beta   90.00
_cell.angle_gamma   90.00
#
_symmetry.space_group_name_H-M   'P 1'
#
loop_
_entity.id
_entity.type
_entity.pdbx_description
1 polymer ?
#
loop_
_entity_poly.entity_id
_entity_poly.type
_entity_poly.pdbx_seq_one_letter_code
_entity_poly.pdbx_strand_id
1 'polypeptide(L)' 'MEEKDFAALGDAALQINSLCIVAKNYTDTNCQDEKMLHIGLMIDLINEHAGHIISLLRNKNIIP' A
#
# COMPACT_ATOMS: atom_id res chain seq x y z
N MET A 1 -10.79 3.82 -19.19
CA MET A 1 -9.63 3.00 -18.74
C MET A 1 -9.74 1.66 -19.41
N GLU A 2 -8.67 1.28 -20.06
CA GLU A 2 -8.50 -0.03 -20.68
C GLU A 2 -8.04 -1.05 -19.63
N GLU A 3 -8.19 -2.35 -19.91
CA GLU A 3 -7.80 -3.45 -19.01
C GLU A 3 -6.33 -3.37 -18.56
N LYS A 4 -5.45 -2.92 -19.46
CA LYS A 4 -4.03 -2.65 -19.18
C LYS A 4 -3.81 -1.59 -18.09
N ASP A 5 -4.71 -0.61 -17.97
CA ASP A 5 -4.60 0.46 -16.98
C ASP A 5 -4.90 -0.09 -15.58
N PHE A 6 -5.81 -1.07 -15.49
CA PHE A 6 -6.14 -1.73 -14.22
C PHE A 6 -5.09 -2.75 -13.80
N ALA A 7 -4.45 -3.45 -14.75
CA ALA A 7 -3.31 -4.31 -14.44
C ALA A 7 -2.14 -3.48 -13.89
N ALA A 8 -1.82 -2.35 -14.53
CA ALA A 8 -0.80 -1.42 -14.03
C ALA A 8 -1.16 -0.83 -12.66
N LEU A 9 -2.44 -0.57 -12.39
CA LEU A 9 -2.92 -0.17 -11.06
C LEU A 9 -2.69 -1.27 -10.01
N GLY A 10 -2.93 -2.54 -10.37
CA GLY A 10 -2.66 -3.68 -9.52
C GLY A 10 -1.18 -3.83 -9.16
N ASP A 11 -0.30 -3.70 -10.16
CA ASP A 11 1.15 -3.72 -9.96
C ASP A 11 1.62 -2.56 -9.07
N ALA A 12 1.10 -1.36 -9.30
CA ALA A 12 1.39 -0.20 -8.47
C ALA A 12 0.94 -0.41 -7.02
N ALA A 13 -0.25 -0.98 -6.80
CA ALA A 13 -0.74 -1.28 -5.47
C ALA A 13 0.12 -2.34 -4.74
N LEU A 14 0.61 -3.35 -5.46
CA LEU A 14 1.54 -4.36 -4.91
C LEU A 14 2.89 -3.74 -4.51
N GLN A 15 3.41 -2.83 -5.33
CA GLN A 15 4.64 -2.10 -5.02
C GLN A 15 4.46 -1.20 -3.79
N ILE A 16 3.34 -0.48 -3.70
CA ILE A 16 3.01 0.35 -2.53
C ILE A 16 2.97 -0.50 -1.26
N ASN A 17 2.30 -1.65 -1.29
CA ASN A 17 2.22 -2.56 -0.14
C ASN A 17 3.62 -3.00 0.33
N SER A 18 4.50 -3.35 -0.62
CA SER A 18 5.89 -3.73 -0.32
C SER A 18 6.70 -2.58 0.28
N LEU A 19 6.55 -1.35 -0.23
CA LEU A 19 7.22 -0.16 0.28
C LEU A 19 6.71 0.24 1.67
N CYS A 20 5.40 0.08 1.92
CA CYS A 20 4.80 0.32 3.23
C CYS A 20 5.45 -0.53 4.32
N ILE A 21 5.79 -1.80 4.05
CA ILE A 21 6.48 -2.66 5.03
C ILE A 21 7.83 -2.05 5.46
N VAL A 22 8.64 -1.64 4.49
CA VAL A 22 9.97 -1.05 4.77
C VAL A 22 9.84 0.27 5.51
N ALA A 23 8.94 1.14 5.04
CA ALA A 23 8.70 2.45 5.64
C ALA A 23 8.11 2.34 7.06
N LYS A 24 7.24 1.35 7.29
CA LYS A 24 6.66 1.06 8.61
C LYS A 24 7.72 0.62 9.60
N ASN A 25 8.59 -0.31 9.22
CA ASN A 25 9.71 -0.74 10.08
C ASN A 25 10.62 0.44 10.48
N TYR A 26 10.89 1.35 9.56
CA TYR A 26 11.68 2.55 9.86
C TYR A 26 10.95 3.49 10.82
N THR A 27 9.67 3.77 10.57
CA THR A 27 8.89 4.68 11.44
C THR A 27 8.63 4.10 12.82
N ASP A 28 8.40 2.79 12.94
CA ASP A 28 8.23 2.10 14.23
C ASP A 28 9.52 2.12 15.05
N THR A 29 10.68 1.96 14.40
CA THR A 29 11.99 2.08 15.07
C THR A 29 12.23 3.49 15.63
N ASN A 30 11.63 4.51 15.00
CA ASN A 30 11.78 5.92 15.37
C ASN A 30 10.51 6.51 16.01
N CYS A 31 9.59 5.67 16.51
CA CYS A 31 8.24 6.11 16.94
C CYS A 31 8.22 7.05 18.15
N GLN A 32 9.36 7.26 18.81
CA GLN A 32 9.52 8.25 19.88
C GLN A 32 9.48 9.69 19.34
N ASP A 33 9.78 9.89 18.05
CA ASP A 33 9.51 11.15 17.37
C ASP A 33 8.03 11.18 16.95
N GLU A 34 7.28 12.15 17.47
CA GLU A 34 5.85 12.33 17.18
C GLU A 34 5.56 12.44 15.68
N LYS A 35 6.47 13.03 14.89
CA LYS A 35 6.32 13.07 13.43
C LYS A 35 6.46 11.69 12.81
N MET A 36 7.39 10.88 13.31
CA MET A 36 7.58 9.50 12.84
C MET A 36 6.40 8.63 13.21
N LEU A 37 5.82 8.81 14.40
CA LEU A 37 4.57 8.15 14.78
C LEU A 37 3.43 8.48 13.80
N HIS A 38 3.22 9.76 13.49
CA HIS A 38 2.20 10.18 12.54
C HIS A 38 2.44 9.63 11.13
N ILE A 39 3.69 9.69 10.65
CA ILE A 39 4.05 9.11 9.34
C ILE A 39 3.79 7.60 9.33
N GLY A 40 4.13 6.90 10.42
CA GLY A 40 3.85 5.47 10.57
C GLY A 40 2.36 5.15 10.47
N LEU A 41 1.49 5.93 11.12
CA LEU A 41 0.04 5.79 11.03
C LEU A 41 -0.49 6.07 9.62
N MET A 42 0.09 7.04 8.90
CA MET A 42 -0.26 7.30 7.49
C MET A 42 0.16 6.15 6.58
N ILE A 43 1.32 5.53 6.82
CA ILE A 43 1.80 4.36 6.07
C ILE A 43 0.86 3.17 6.26
N ASP A 44 0.36 2.94 7.49
CA ASP A 44 -0.61 1.90 7.78
C ASP A 44 -1.89 2.08 6.96
N LEU A 45 -2.42 3.31 6.91
CA LEU A 45 -3.62 3.63 6.14
C LEU A 45 -3.41 3.45 4.62
N ILE A 46 -2.25 3.89 4.10
CA ILE A 46 -1.90 3.68 2.69
C ILE A 46 -1.83 2.18 2.36
N ASN A 47 -1.24 1.39 3.26
CA ASN A 47 -1.11 -0.04 3.08
C ASN A 47 -2.48 -0.75 3.04
N GLU A 48 -3.38 -0.38 3.96
CA GLU A 48 -4.76 -0.88 3.99
C GLU A 48 -5.49 -0.58 2.68
N HIS A 49 -5.41 0.65 2.19
CA HIS A 49 -6.03 1.04 0.92
C HIS A 49 -5.43 0.32 -0.30
N ALA A 50 -4.12 0.13 -0.33
CA ALA A 50 -3.47 -0.66 -1.38
C ALA A 50 -3.96 -2.10 -1.36
N GLY A 51 -4.07 -2.71 -0.17
CA GLY A 51 -4.65 -4.04 0.02
C GLY A 51 -6.09 -4.14 -0.49
N HIS A 52 -6.93 -3.14 -0.19
CA HIS A 52 -8.31 -3.06 -0.69
C HIS A 52 -8.37 -2.98 -2.22
N ILE A 53 -7.51 -2.18 -2.86
CA ILE A 53 -7.44 -2.08 -4.33
C ILE A 53 -7.07 -3.44 -4.94
N ILE A 54 -6.03 -4.10 -4.42
CA ILE A 54 -5.60 -5.43 -4.88
C ILE A 54 -6.76 -6.43 -4.77
N SER A 55 -7.45 -6.45 -3.62
CA SER A 55 -8.60 -7.34 -3.41
C SER A 55 -9.73 -7.08 -4.41
N LEU A 56 -10.07 -5.81 -4.68
CA LEU A 56 -11.09 -5.45 -5.66
C LEU A 56 -10.72 -5.89 -7.08
N LEU A 57 -9.45 -5.74 -7.47
CA LEU A 57 -8.97 -6.14 -8.80
C LEU A 57 -8.96 -7.66 -8.96
N ARG A 58 -8.56 -8.41 -7.92
CA ARG A 58 -8.64 -9.88 -7.90
C ARG A 58 -10.06 -10.41 -7.97
N ASN A 59 -10.97 -9.83 -7.19
CA ASN A 59 -12.39 -10.22 -7.21
C ASN A 59 -13.05 -10.01 -8.57
N LYS A 60 -12.50 -9.13 -9.40
CA LYS A 60 -12.94 -8.88 -10.79
C LYS A 60 -12.16 -9.68 -11.83
N ASN A 61 -11.26 -10.59 -11.42
CA ASN A 61 -10.35 -11.35 -12.29
C ASN A 61 -9.48 -10.47 -13.21
N ILE A 62 -9.15 -9.25 -12.79
CA ILE A 62 -8.32 -8.33 -13.58
C ILE A 62 -6.83 -8.60 -13.36
N ILE A 63 -6.45 -8.92 -12.12
CA ILE A 63 -5.11 -9.37 -11.76
C ILE A 63 -5.22 -10.71 -11.00
N PRO A 64 -4.20 -11.58 -11.09
CA PRO A 64 -4.16 -12.84 -10.34
C PRO A 64 -4.13 -12.65 -8.82
#